data_AF-A0A536Z1T1-F1
#
_entry.id   AF-A0A536Z1T1-F1
#
_cell.length_a   1.000
_cell.length_b   1.000
_cell.length_c   1.000
_cell.angle_alpha   90.00
_cell.angle_beta   90.00
_cell.angle_gamma   90.00
#
_symmetry.space_group_name_H-M   'P 1'
#
loop_
_entity.id
_entity.type
_entity.pdbx_description
1 polymer ?
#
loop_
_entity_poly.entity_id
_entity_poly.type
_entity_poly.pdbx_seq_one_letter_code
_entity_poly.pdbx_strand_id
1 'polypeptide(L)'
;MANDGAPWYRDAAARSLILRRYLPWLAGLSLAWEIAQLPLYTIWNDGRPAYIAYPVLHCTAGDVLIGLAALAIALVITQAPVLAAWRWRRIALVTAVIATSYTAFSEWMNTFVLRSWEYSALMPRISLGDIELGLSPLVQWLLIPPLALSLASRARWTGGHGTLP
;
A
#
# COMPACT_ATOMS: atom_id res chain seq x y z
N MET A 1 -9.34 25.98 -24.06
CA MET A 1 -8.17 26.15 -23.19
C MET A 1 -8.00 24.87 -22.39
N ALA A 2 -6.93 24.12 -22.65
CA ALA A 2 -6.67 22.86 -21.98
C ALA A 2 -6.37 23.14 -20.49
N ASN A 3 -6.95 22.33 -19.61
CA ASN A 3 -6.80 22.40 -18.15
C ASN A 3 -5.41 21.88 -17.72
N ASP A 4 -4.34 22.41 -18.30
CA ASP A 4 -2.98 21.86 -18.15
C ASP A 4 -2.37 22.09 -16.74
N GLY A 5 -3.08 22.85 -15.88
CA GLY A 5 -2.71 23.10 -14.49
C GLY A 5 -3.74 22.65 -13.45
N ALA A 6 -4.80 21.92 -13.83
CA ALA A 6 -5.79 21.47 -12.87
C ALA A 6 -5.16 20.38 -11.96
N PRO A 7 -5.30 20.48 -10.63
CA PRO A 7 -4.71 19.51 -9.71
C PRO A 7 -5.44 18.16 -9.79
N TRP A 8 -4.71 17.08 -9.52
CA TRP A 8 -5.20 15.70 -9.63
C TRP A 8 -6.56 15.45 -8.95
N TYR A 9 -6.85 16.11 -7.82
CA TYR A 9 -8.10 15.90 -7.07
C TYR A 9 -9.34 16.47 -7.77
N ARG A 10 -9.17 17.40 -8.72
CA ARG A 10 -10.26 17.93 -9.56
C ARG A 10 -10.48 17.09 -10.82
N ASP A 11 -9.51 16.26 -11.21
CA ASP A 11 -9.62 15.40 -12.38
C ASP A 11 -10.48 14.16 -12.07
N ALA A 12 -11.57 13.98 -12.82
CA ALA A 12 -12.46 12.83 -12.70
C ALA A 12 -11.77 11.52 -13.10
N ALA A 13 -10.84 11.57 -14.07
CA ALA A 13 -10.11 10.39 -14.51
C ALA A 13 -9.15 9.90 -13.42
N ALA A 14 -8.41 10.82 -12.79
CA ALA A 14 -7.55 10.52 -11.63
C ALA A 14 -8.35 9.88 -10.48
N ARG A 15 -9.47 10.51 -10.07
CA ARG A 15 -10.35 9.96 -9.02
C ARG A 15 -10.91 8.58 -9.37
N SER A 16 -11.36 8.40 -10.61
CA SER A 16 -11.87 7.11 -11.10
C SER A 16 -10.80 6.02 -11.06
N LEU A 17 -9.57 6.33 -11.46
CA LEU A 17 -8.45 5.39 -11.39
C LEU A 17 -8.13 5.01 -9.94
N ILE A 18 -8.10 5.98 -9.02
CA ILE A 18 -7.84 5.71 -7.60
C ILE A 18 -8.95 4.82 -7.02
N LEU A 19 -10.21 5.21 -7.17
CA LEU A 19 -11.33 4.54 -6.52
C LEU A 19 -11.70 3.19 -7.16
N ARG A 20 -11.69 3.10 -8.49
CA ARG A 20 -12.18 1.92 -9.20
C ARG A 20 -11.10 0.90 -9.56
N ARG A 21 -9.82 1.27 -9.45
CA ARG A 21 -8.71 0.38 -9.86
C ARG A 21 -7.64 0.26 -8.81
N TYR A 22 -7.07 1.37 -8.34
CA TYR A 22 -6.03 1.32 -7.34
C TYR A 22 -6.54 0.71 -6.03
N LEU A 23 -7.70 1.18 -5.55
CA LEU A 23 -8.28 0.71 -4.29
C LEU A 23 -8.57 -0.80 -4.27
N PRO A 24 -9.26 -1.40 -5.27
CA PRO A 24 -9.44 -2.86 -5.32
C PRO A 24 -8.12 -3.64 -5.41
N TRP A 25 -7.14 -3.16 -6.19
CA TRP A 25 -5.84 -3.82 -6.29
C TRP A 25 -5.07 -3.76 -4.97
N LEU A 26 -5.07 -2.61 -4.30
CA LEU A 26 -4.45 -2.43 -3.00
C LEU A 26 -5.10 -3.37 -1.97
N ALA A 27 -6.43 -3.37 -1.87
CA ALA A 27 -7.15 -4.23 -0.93
C ALA A 27 -6.91 -5.73 -1.20
N GLY A 28 -6.97 -6.16 -2.46
CA GLY A 28 -6.76 -7.56 -2.82
C GLY A 28 -5.32 -8.03 -2.56
N LEU A 29 -4.32 -7.20 -2.87
CA LEU A 29 -2.93 -7.53 -2.61
C LEU A 29 -2.62 -7.54 -1.12
N SER A 30 -3.10 -6.56 -0.35
CA SER A 30 -2.95 -6.53 1.11
C SER A 30 -3.59 -7.75 1.76
N LEU A 31 -4.84 -8.09 1.37
CA LEU A 31 -5.51 -9.28 1.90
C LEU A 31 -4.74 -10.58 1.59
N ALA A 32 -4.29 -10.73 0.34
CA ALA A 32 -3.51 -11.91 -0.06
C ALA A 32 -2.20 -12.01 0.72
N TRP A 33 -1.57 -10.86 0.98
CA TRP A 33 -0.32 -10.78 1.74
C TRP A 33 -0.52 -11.11 3.22
N GLU A 34 -1.55 -10.55 3.86
CA GLU A 34 -1.94 -10.87 5.23
C GLU A 34 -2.21 -12.37 5.41
N ILE A 35 -2.96 -12.98 4.48
CA ILE A 35 -3.20 -14.43 4.48
C ILE A 35 -1.89 -15.21 4.33
N ALA A 36 -0.97 -14.76 3.46
CA ALA A 36 0.33 -15.40 3.27
C ALA A 36 1.26 -15.24 4.48
N GLN A 37 1.10 -14.17 5.26
CA GLN A 37 1.87 -13.91 6.48
C GLN A 37 1.32 -14.63 7.71
N LEU A 38 0.07 -15.10 7.70
CA LEU A 38 -0.55 -15.80 8.84
C LEU A 38 0.35 -16.87 9.50
N PRO A 39 1.07 -17.74 8.75
CA PRO A 39 1.95 -18.74 9.36
C PRO A 39 3.14 -18.17 10.15
N LEU A 40 3.47 -16.89 9.97
CA LEU A 40 4.53 -16.19 10.69
C LEU A 40 4.08 -15.72 12.08
N TYR A 41 2.78 -15.78 12.39
CA TYR A 41 2.21 -15.36 13.67
C TYR A 41 1.70 -16.55 14.49
N THR A 42 1.80 -16.44 15.81
CA THR A 42 1.39 -17.49 16.77
C THR A 42 -0.13 -17.74 16.79
N ILE A 43 -0.92 -16.77 16.33
CA ILE A 43 -2.40 -16.81 16.25
C ILE A 43 -2.90 -17.95 15.34
N TRP A 44 -2.07 -18.44 14.41
CA TRP A 44 -2.43 -19.56 13.52
C TRP A 44 -2.79 -20.86 14.27
N ASN A 45 -2.26 -21.06 15.48
CA ASN A 45 -2.51 -22.27 16.27
C ASN A 45 -3.87 -22.27 17.01
N ASP A 46 -4.55 -21.13 17.08
CA ASP A 46 -5.88 -21.03 17.67
C ASP A 46 -6.92 -21.42 16.61
N GLY A 47 -7.20 -22.73 16.50
CA GLY A 47 -7.91 -23.40 15.41
C GLY A 47 -9.37 -23.00 15.09
N ARG A 48 -9.82 -21.78 15.40
CA ARG A 48 -11.14 -21.24 14.99
C ARG A 48 -10.98 -20.25 13.84
N PRO A 49 -11.45 -20.56 12.63
CA PRO A 49 -11.33 -19.66 11.46
C PRO A 49 -11.89 -18.25 11.68
N ALA A 50 -12.95 -18.11 12.48
CA ALA A 50 -13.54 -16.81 12.81
C ALA A 50 -12.62 -15.92 13.68
N TYR A 51 -11.78 -16.52 14.51
CA TYR A 51 -10.82 -15.79 15.35
C TYR A 51 -9.64 -15.27 14.52
N ILE A 52 -9.30 -15.96 13.42
CA ILE A 52 -8.26 -15.56 12.46
C ILE A 52 -8.79 -14.52 11.46
N ALA A 53 -10.06 -14.63 11.04
CA ALA A 53 -10.65 -13.73 10.06
C ALA A 53 -10.74 -12.27 10.55
N TYR A 54 -11.04 -12.05 11.83
CA TYR A 54 -11.17 -10.70 12.38
C TYR A 54 -9.84 -9.91 12.32
N PRO A 55 -8.71 -10.42 12.85
CA PRO A 55 -7.40 -9.78 12.70
C PRO A 55 -7.02 -9.52 11.25
N VAL A 56 -7.18 -10.51 10.37
CA VAL A 56 -6.84 -10.36 8.93
C VAL A 56 -7.63 -9.22 8.29
N LEU A 57 -8.95 -9.17 8.54
CA LEU A 57 -9.80 -8.11 7.99
C LEU A 57 -9.48 -6.74 8.59
N HIS A 58 -9.23 -6.67 9.91
CA HIS A 58 -8.86 -5.44 10.59
C HIS A 58 -7.52 -4.89 10.08
N CYS A 59 -6.50 -5.74 9.95
CA CYS A 59 -5.19 -5.37 9.40
C CYS A 59 -5.30 -4.94 7.93
N THR A 60 -6.01 -5.72 7.10
CA THR A 60 -6.25 -5.38 5.69
C THR A 60 -6.94 -4.02 5.56
N ALA A 61 -7.94 -3.72 6.41
CA ALA A 61 -8.61 -2.42 6.39
C ALA A 61 -7.65 -1.28 6.76
N GLY A 62 -6.79 -1.50 7.78
CA GLY A 62 -5.72 -0.57 8.14
C GLY A 62 -4.75 -0.31 6.99
N ASP A 63 -4.30 -1.36 6.30
CA ASP A 63 -3.40 -1.26 5.16
C ASP A 63 -3.98 -0.45 4.01
N VAL A 64 -5.26 -0.66 3.71
CA VAL A 64 -5.95 0.09 2.68
C VAL A 64 -5.98 1.58 3.04
N LEU A 65 -6.29 1.93 4.29
CA LEU A 65 -6.32 3.31 4.75
C LEU A 65 -4.94 3.98 4.67
N ILE A 66 -3.91 3.31 5.19
CA ILE A 66 -2.54 3.82 5.18
C ILE A 66 -2.01 3.92 3.74
N GLY A 67 -2.25 2.92 2.88
CA GLY A 67 -1.84 2.94 1.48
C GLY A 67 -2.50 4.05 0.67
N LEU A 68 -3.80 4.29 0.89
CA LEU A 68 -4.50 5.44 0.30
C LEU A 68 -3.93 6.78 0.80
N ALA A 69 -3.67 6.90 2.10
CA ALA A 69 -3.08 8.11 2.67
C ALA A 69 -1.68 8.36 2.10
N ALA A 70 -0.85 7.33 2.00
CA ALA A 70 0.49 7.40 1.42
C ALA A 70 0.42 7.86 -0.06
N LEU A 71 -0.50 7.31 -0.85
CA LEU A 71 -0.70 7.74 -2.24
C LEU A 71 -1.18 9.19 -2.31
N ALA A 72 -2.14 9.59 -1.47
CA ALA A 72 -2.66 10.95 -1.45
C ALA A 72 -1.56 11.97 -1.09
N ILE A 73 -0.75 11.69 -0.06
CA ILE A 73 0.39 12.51 0.32
C ILE A 73 1.42 12.55 -0.82
N ALA A 74 1.70 11.42 -1.48
CA ALA A 74 2.60 11.40 -2.62
C ALA A 74 2.11 12.29 -3.78
N LEU A 75 0.82 12.26 -4.09
CA LEU A 75 0.21 13.11 -5.11
C LEU A 75 0.28 14.60 -4.74
N VAL A 76 0.13 14.94 -3.45
CA VAL A 76 0.30 16.30 -2.94
C VAL A 76 1.77 16.73 -3.03
N ILE A 77 2.72 15.96 -2.50
CA ILE A 77 4.16 16.30 -2.51
C ILE A 77 4.69 16.44 -3.94
N THR A 78 4.24 15.56 -4.84
CA THR A 78 4.67 15.60 -6.25
C THR A 78 3.92 16.64 -7.08
N GLN A 79 2.94 17.34 -6.50
CA GLN A 79 2.06 18.30 -7.17
C GLN A 79 1.47 17.69 -8.44
N ALA A 80 0.89 16.49 -8.30
CA ALA A 80 0.45 15.70 -9.44
C ALA A 80 -0.57 16.48 -10.30
N PRO A 81 -0.31 16.63 -11.61
CA PRO A 81 -1.24 17.28 -12.54
C PRO A 81 -2.41 16.34 -12.86
N VAL A 82 -3.18 16.65 -13.91
CA VAL A 82 -4.18 15.73 -14.47
C VAL A 82 -3.57 14.37 -14.83
N LEU A 83 -4.39 13.31 -14.81
CA LEU A 83 -3.93 11.92 -14.95
C LEU A 83 -3.07 11.68 -16.20
N ALA A 84 -3.33 12.37 -17.30
CA ALA A 84 -2.59 12.25 -18.56
C ALA A 84 -1.10 12.64 -18.42
N ALA A 85 -0.78 13.56 -17.51
CA ALA A 85 0.58 14.08 -17.29
C ALA A 85 1.24 13.48 -16.02
N TRP A 86 0.65 12.44 -15.43
CA TRP A 86 1.22 11.80 -14.24
C TRP A 86 2.61 11.22 -14.49
N ARG A 87 3.55 11.61 -13.65
CA ARG A 87 4.89 11.01 -13.59
C ARG A 87 4.84 9.74 -12.75
N TRP A 88 4.26 8.67 -13.31
CA TRP A 88 3.98 7.40 -12.63
C TRP A 88 5.13 6.87 -11.77
N ARG A 89 6.36 6.83 -12.30
CA ARG A 89 7.54 6.36 -11.56
C ARG A 89 7.83 7.20 -10.32
N ARG A 90 7.68 8.53 -10.43
CA ARG A 90 7.92 9.46 -9.32
C ARG A 90 6.85 9.28 -8.24
N ILE A 91 5.58 9.20 -8.63
CA ILE A 91 4.46 9.01 -7.70
C ILE A 91 4.59 7.66 -6.98
N ALA A 92 4.91 6.58 -7.70
CA ALA A 92 5.10 5.25 -7.13
C ALA A 92 6.26 5.22 -6.11
N LEU A 93 7.40 5.82 -6.45
CA LEU A 93 8.57 5.89 -5.57
C LEU A 93 8.27 6.69 -4.30
N VAL A 94 7.66 7.86 -4.43
CA VAL A 94 7.29 8.69 -3.26
C VAL A 94 6.25 7.98 -2.40
N THR A 95 5.28 7.28 -3.01
CA THR A 95 4.30 6.48 -2.28
C THR A 95 4.98 5.36 -1.48
N ALA A 96 5.91 4.62 -2.09
CA ALA A 96 6.69 3.58 -1.41
C ALA A 96 7.47 4.14 -0.23
N VAL A 97 8.17 5.27 -0.42
CA VAL A 97 8.94 5.93 0.64
C VAL A 97 8.05 6.34 1.80
N ILE A 98 6.89 6.97 1.54
CA ILE A 98 5.96 7.39 2.60
C ILE A 98 5.40 6.18 3.34
N ALA A 99 4.93 5.17 2.59
CA ALA A 99 4.40 3.93 3.13
C ALA A 99 5.42 3.22 4.03
N THR A 100 6.61 2.94 3.51
CA THR A 100 7.67 2.28 4.28
C THR A 100 8.11 3.10 5.49
N SER A 101 8.19 4.43 5.38
CA SER A 101 8.55 5.30 6.51
C SER A 101 7.49 5.26 7.61
N TYR A 102 6.21 5.29 7.23
CA TYR A 102 5.10 5.16 8.18
C TYR A 102 5.15 3.81 8.89
N THR A 103 5.40 2.73 8.16
CA THR A 103 5.48 1.39 8.72
C THR A 103 6.61 1.25 9.72
N ALA A 104 7.82 1.68 9.34
CA ALA A 104 8.97 1.68 10.24
C ALA A 104 8.69 2.47 11.52
N PHE A 105 8.03 3.64 11.40
CA PHE A 105 7.60 4.43 12.55
C PHE A 105 6.55 3.71 13.41
N SER A 106 5.55 3.07 12.79
CA SER A 106 4.48 2.36 13.50
C SER A 106 4.97 1.10 14.21
N GLU A 107 5.89 0.36 13.60
CA GLU A 107 6.54 -0.80 14.22
C GLU A 107 7.40 -0.35 15.40
N TRP A 108 8.22 0.69 15.22
CA TRP A 108 9.00 1.27 16.32
C TRP A 108 8.12 1.71 17.50
N MET A 109 7.02 2.40 17.24
CA MET A 109 6.06 2.80 18.28
C MET A 109 5.45 1.57 18.98
N ASN A 110 5.09 0.52 18.24
CA ASN A 110 4.43 -0.65 18.83
C ASN A 110 5.39 -1.57 19.58
N THR A 111 6.61 -1.80 19.09
CA THR A 111 7.58 -2.71 19.71
C THR A 111 8.37 -2.03 20.82
N PHE A 112 8.77 -0.77 20.62
CA PHE A 112 9.68 -0.06 21.53
C PHE A 112 8.95 0.74 22.60
N VAL A 113 7.88 1.45 22.22
CA VAL A 113 7.15 2.35 23.13
C VAL A 113 5.97 1.65 23.81
N LEU A 114 5.19 0.88 23.06
CA LEU A 114 3.93 0.29 23.56
C LEU A 114 4.05 -1.17 23.99
N ARG A 115 5.13 -1.88 23.63
CA ARG A 115 5.35 -3.34 23.88
C ARG A 115 4.11 -4.19 23.62
N SER A 116 3.36 -3.87 22.58
CA SER A 116 2.00 -4.36 22.44
C SER A 116 1.89 -5.82 21.98
N TRP A 117 2.90 -6.36 21.29
CA TRP A 117 2.92 -7.74 20.75
C TRP A 117 4.36 -8.26 20.57
N GLU A 118 4.57 -9.58 20.63
CA GLU A 118 5.85 -10.24 20.34
C GLU A 118 5.80 -11.03 19.02
N TYR A 119 6.87 -10.98 18.22
CA TYR A 119 7.00 -11.75 16.99
C TYR A 119 7.31 -13.23 17.28
N SER A 120 6.80 -14.13 16.45
CA SER A 120 7.18 -15.55 16.49
C SER A 120 8.65 -15.74 16.08
N ALA A 121 9.27 -16.84 16.52
CA ALA A 121 10.63 -17.23 16.15
C ALA A 121 10.84 -17.38 14.63
N LEU A 122 9.76 -17.56 13.86
CA LEU A 122 9.80 -17.73 12.40
C LEU A 122 9.91 -16.41 11.63
N MET A 123 9.74 -15.25 12.27
CA MET A 123 9.75 -13.98 11.56
C MET A 123 11.18 -13.47 11.35
N PRO A 124 11.63 -13.26 10.10
CA PRO A 124 12.90 -12.62 9.83
C PRO A 124 12.83 -11.17 10.31
N ARG A 125 13.79 -10.76 11.14
CA ARG A 125 13.87 -9.41 11.69
C ARG A 125 15.06 -8.68 11.09
N ILE A 126 14.89 -7.39 10.82
CA ILE A 126 15.99 -6.48 10.52
C ILE A 126 16.30 -5.71 11.81
N SER A 127 17.56 -5.74 12.23
CA SER A 127 18.06 -4.85 13.29
C SER A 127 18.52 -3.54 12.65
N LEU A 128 17.88 -2.44 13.03
CA LEU A 128 18.31 -1.07 12.73
C LEU A 128 18.80 -0.45 14.04
N GLY A 129 20.04 -0.75 14.42
CA GLY A 129 20.58 -0.38 15.73
C GLY A 129 19.85 -1.13 16.84
N ASP A 130 19.24 -0.41 17.79
CA ASP A 130 18.51 -1.00 18.92
C ASP A 130 17.09 -1.48 18.56
N ILE A 131 16.61 -1.21 17.34
CA ILE A 131 15.24 -1.51 16.92
C ILE A 131 15.22 -2.82 16.12
N GLU A 132 14.37 -3.76 16.52
CA GLU A 132 14.01 -4.92 15.70
C GLU A 132 12.71 -4.66 14.94
N LEU A 133 12.79 -4.70 13.61
CA LEU A 133 11.66 -4.50 12.71
C LEU A 133 11.31 -5.81 11.99
N GLY A 134 10.03 -6.05 11.78
CA GLY A 134 9.56 -7.21 11.03
C GLY A 134 9.89 -7.06 9.54
N LEU A 135 10.60 -8.02 8.95
CA LEU A 135 10.89 -7.95 7.51
C LEU A 135 9.60 -8.00 6.67
N SER A 136 8.63 -8.78 7.10
CA SER A 136 7.44 -9.06 6.31
C SER A 136 6.56 -7.80 6.11
N PRO A 137 6.25 -7.01 7.14
CA PRO A 137 5.60 -5.71 6.99
C PRO A 137 6.41 -4.74 6.12
N LEU A 138 7.73 -4.64 6.32
CA LEU A 138 8.55 -3.74 5.49
C LEU A 138 8.47 -4.10 4.00
N VAL A 139 8.54 -5.38 3.66
CA VAL A 139 8.42 -5.87 2.28
C VAL A 139 7.02 -5.58 1.72
N GLN A 140 5.97 -5.79 2.53
CA GLN A 140 4.59 -5.44 2.15
C GLN A 140 4.48 -4.00 1.67
N TRP A 141 4.99 -3.06 2.47
CA TRP A 141 4.88 -1.64 2.21
C TRP A 141 5.78 -1.14 1.08
N LEU A 142 6.92 -1.81 0.87
CA LEU A 142 7.80 -1.54 -0.27
C LEU A 142 7.19 -2.03 -1.60
N LEU A 143 6.47 -3.15 -1.60
CA LEU A 143 6.01 -3.81 -2.83
C LEU A 143 4.54 -3.54 -3.18
N ILE A 144 3.62 -3.62 -2.22
CA ILE A 144 2.17 -3.62 -2.49
C ILE A 144 1.68 -2.28 -3.06
N PRO A 145 1.94 -1.11 -2.43
CA PRO A 145 1.42 0.15 -2.95
C PRO A 145 1.92 0.49 -4.37
N PRO A 146 3.21 0.31 -4.71
CA PRO A 146 3.69 0.49 -6.09
C PRO A 146 3.12 -0.52 -7.07
N LEU A 147 2.98 -1.79 -6.66
CA LEU A 147 2.41 -2.84 -7.50
C LEU A 147 0.94 -2.56 -7.80
N ALA A 148 0.14 -2.19 -6.81
CA ALA A 148 -1.25 -1.80 -6.98
C ALA A 148 -1.40 -0.62 -7.96
N LEU A 149 -0.51 0.38 -7.88
CA LEU A 149 -0.51 1.53 -8.79
C LEU A 149 -0.12 1.12 -10.23
N SER A 150 0.87 0.24 -10.37
CA SER A 150 1.28 -0.35 -11.65
C SER A 150 0.13 -1.12 -12.29
N LEU A 151 -0.55 -2.01 -11.56
CA LEU A 151 -1.69 -2.78 -12.07
C LEU A 151 -2.88 -1.87 -12.44
N ALA A 152 -3.17 -0.85 -11.64
CA ALA A 152 -4.22 0.13 -11.93
C ALA A 152 -3.96 0.90 -13.24
N SER A 153 -2.69 1.20 -13.53
CA SER A 153 -2.28 1.92 -14.75
C SER A 153 -2.33 1.05 -16.01
N ARG A 154 -1.97 -0.24 -15.91
CA ARG A 154 -1.95 -1.20 -17.05
C ARG A 154 -3.33 -1.44 -17.65
N ALA A 155 -4.39 -1.43 -16.84
CA ALA A 155 -5.76 -1.59 -17.31
C ALA A 155 -6.27 -0.44 -18.22
N ARG A 156 -5.47 0.62 -18.43
CA ARG A 156 -5.78 1.67 -19.43
C ARG A 156 -5.32 1.29 -20.84
N TRP A 157 -4.34 0.39 -20.98
CA TRP A 157 -3.72 0.04 -22.25
C TRP A 157 -4.53 -0.95 -23.09
N THR A 158 -5.54 -1.60 -22.53
CA THR A 158 -6.39 -2.58 -23.24
C THR A 158 -7.57 -1.94 -23.99
N GLY A 159 -7.72 -0.61 -23.96
CA GLY A 159 -8.81 0.11 -24.64
C GLY A 159 -8.35 1.01 -25.81
N GLY A 160 -7.11 0.86 -26.28
CA GLY A 160 -6.48 1.77 -27.23
C GLY A 160 -5.98 1.13 -28.52
N HIS A 161 -6.78 0.28 -29.17
CA HIS A 161 -6.61 0.02 -30.60
C HIS A 161 -7.51 0.97 -31.41
N GLY A 162 -7.12 2.25 -31.40
CA GLY A 162 -7.59 3.24 -32.36
C GLY A 162 -6.47 3.47 -33.37
N THR A 163 -6.71 3.03 -34.60
CA THR A 163 -5.92 3.25 -35.81
C THR A 163 -5.29 4.65 -35.87
N LEU A 164 -3.99 4.71 -36.12
CA LEU A 164 -3.35 5.91 -36.65
C LEU A 164 -3.25 5.79 -38.19
N PRO A 165 -3.42 6.91 -38.92
CA PRO A 165 -3.34 6.96 -40.38
C PRO A 165 -1.93 6.67 -40.91
#